data_AF-A0A521RUG7-F1
#
_entry.id   AF-A0A521RUG7-F1
#
_cell.length_a   1.000
_cell.length_b   1.000
_cell.length_c   1.000
_cell.angle_alpha   90.00
_cell.angle_beta   90.00
_cell.angle_gamma   90.00
#
_symmetry.space_group_name_H-M   'P 1'
#
loop_
_entity.id
_entity.type
_entity.pdbx_description
1 polymer ?
#
loop_
_entity_poly.entity_id
_entity_poly.type
_entity_poly.pdbx_seq_one_letter_code
_entity_poly.pdbx_strand_id
1 'polypeptide(L)'
;MSRVLAIRGTEGEREVDYSSLALKEIQKKIKAHEKRYGSFTKFLKSYDCESGSPEDYLTLIDWECLMNEMKLRKGRGLSLVKGGKRKPR
;
A
#
# COMPACT_ATOMS: atom_id res chain seq x y z
N MET A 1 -6.35 6.08 7.67
CA MET A 1 -6.71 5.90 6.25
C MET A 1 -7.68 4.73 6.15
N SER A 2 -8.82 4.92 5.49
CA SER A 2 -9.74 3.83 5.16
C SER A 2 -9.00 2.79 4.32
N ARG A 3 -9.21 1.49 4.61
CA ARG A 3 -8.52 0.36 3.94
C ARG A 3 -9.10 0.01 2.56
N VAL A 4 -10.13 0.75 2.18
CA VAL A 4 -10.91 0.57 0.98
C VAL A 4 -10.78 1.87 0.19
N LEU A 5 -10.33 1.74 -1.06
CA LEU A 5 -10.11 2.87 -1.95
C LEU A 5 -10.98 2.69 -3.18
N ALA A 6 -11.97 3.55 -3.32
CA ALA A 6 -12.79 3.64 -4.51
C ALA A 6 -11.99 4.37 -5.58
N ILE A 7 -11.46 3.62 -6.55
CA ILE A 7 -10.77 4.19 -7.71
C ILE A 7 -11.82 4.36 -8.80
N ARG A 8 -12.16 5.62 -9.11
CA ARG A 8 -13.03 5.94 -10.25
C ARG A 8 -12.17 6.08 -11.49
N GLY A 9 -12.05 4.99 -12.26
CA GLY A 9 -11.33 4.96 -13.53
C GLY A 9 -12.26 5.22 -14.72
N THR A 10 -11.69 5.30 -15.91
CA THR A 10 -12.42 5.40 -17.19
C THR A 10 -13.29 4.18 -17.50
N GLU A 11 -13.04 3.04 -16.85
CA GLU A 11 -13.84 1.79 -16.96
C GLU A 11 -14.86 1.59 -15.82
N GLY A 12 -15.01 2.55 -14.89
CA GLY A 12 -16.00 2.50 -13.80
C GLY A 12 -15.42 2.70 -12.39
N GLU A 13 -16.30 2.66 -11.38
CA GLU A 13 -15.92 2.68 -9.96
C GLU A 13 -15.42 1.29 -9.55
N ARG A 14 -14.13 1.19 -9.23
CA ARG A 14 -13.51 -0.03 -8.72
C ARG A 14 -13.16 0.18 -7.26
N GLU A 15 -13.92 -0.45 -6.38
CA GLU A 15 -13.64 -0.47 -4.96
C GLU A 15 -12.55 -1.50 -4.68
N VAL A 16 -11.35 -1.03 -4.32
CA VAL A 16 -10.22 -1.89 -3.99
C VAL A 16 -10.10 -1.97 -2.47
N ASP A 17 -10.48 -3.11 -1.91
CA ASP A 17 -10.21 -3.42 -0.51
C ASP A 17 -8.81 -4.05 -0.38
N TYR A 18 -7.85 -3.27 0.12
CA TYR A 18 -6.48 -3.75 0.33
C TYR A 18 -6.37 -4.71 1.52
N SER A 19 -7.35 -4.71 2.42
CA SER A 19 -7.34 -5.57 3.61
C SER A 19 -7.69 -7.03 3.30
N SER A 20 -8.46 -7.28 2.25
CA SER A 20 -8.79 -8.62 1.77
C SER A 20 -7.67 -9.27 0.95
N LEU A 21 -6.72 -8.48 0.41
CA LEU A 21 -5.59 -9.00 -0.36
C LEU A 21 -4.66 -9.85 0.51
N ALA A 22 -4.19 -10.99 -0.01
CA ALA A 22 -3.17 -11.78 0.66
C ALA A 22 -1.80 -11.08 0.61
N LEU A 23 -0.93 -11.34 1.59
CA LEU A 23 0.42 -10.75 1.63
C LEU A 23 1.22 -11.02 0.34
N LYS A 24 1.08 -12.21 -0.23
CA LYS A 24 1.70 -12.60 -1.51
C LYS A 24 1.20 -11.76 -2.67
N GLU A 25 -0.08 -11.40 -2.68
CA GLU A 25 -0.66 -10.56 -3.73
C GLU A 25 -0.21 -9.12 -3.61
N ILE A 26 -0.15 -8.59 -2.38
CA ILE A 26 0.40 -7.26 -2.11
C ILE A 26 1.85 -7.17 -2.61
N GLN A 27 2.69 -8.17 -2.30
CA GLN A 27 4.07 -8.23 -2.79
C GLN A 27 4.15 -8.34 -4.32
N LYS A 28 3.26 -9.12 -4.93
CA LYS A 28 3.21 -9.27 -6.39
C LYS A 28 2.84 -7.95 -7.08
N LYS A 29 1.86 -7.21 -6.54
CA LYS A 29 1.48 -5.89 -7.05
C LYS A 29 2.59 -4.85 -6.87
N ILE A 30 3.23 -4.79 -5.69
CA ILE A 30 4.39 -3.91 -5.45
C ILE A 30 5.50 -4.20 -6.47
N LYS A 31 5.84 -5.49 -6.69
CA LYS A 31 6.85 -5.86 -7.70
C LYS A 31 6.45 -5.52 -9.12
N ALA A 32 5.15 -5.58 -9.45
CA ALA A 32 4.66 -5.20 -10.77
C ALA A 32 4.83 -3.70 -11.01
N HIS A 33 4.52 -2.87 -10.00
CA HIS A 33 4.80 -1.44 -10.02
C HIS A 33 6.29 -1.15 -10.12
N GLU A 34 7.12 -1.87 -9.34
CA GLU A 34 8.57 -1.72 -9.39
C GLU A 34 9.14 -2.04 -10.78
N LYS A 35 8.57 -3.04 -11.45
CA LYS A 35 8.98 -3.42 -12.81
C LYS A 35 8.59 -2.38 -13.86
N ARG A 36 7.45 -1.71 -13.68
CA ARG A 36 6.95 -0.70 -14.64
C ARG A 36 7.62 0.65 -14.47
N TYR A 37 7.79 1.09 -13.23
CA TYR A 37 8.18 2.47 -12.90
C TYR A 37 9.55 2.58 -12.22
N GLY A 38 10.22 1.46 -11.92
CA GLY A 38 11.46 1.45 -11.14
C GLY A 38 11.19 1.45 -9.63
N SER A 39 12.10 1.93 -8.80
CA SER A 39 11.84 1.96 -7.35
C SER A 39 10.78 3.01 -7.00
N PHE A 40 10.00 2.77 -5.94
CA PHE A 40 9.02 3.75 -5.44
C PHE A 40 9.63 5.13 -5.23
N THR A 41 10.83 5.21 -4.64
CA THR A 41 11.55 6.46 -4.44
C THR A 41 11.91 7.17 -5.74
N LYS A 42 12.22 6.41 -6.80
CA LYS A 42 12.53 6.98 -8.11
C LYS A 42 11.26 7.49 -8.78
N PHE A 43 10.18 6.71 -8.73
CA PHE A 43 8.86 7.12 -9.20
C PHE A 43 8.38 8.39 -8.50
N LEU A 44 8.48 8.45 -7.17
CA LEU A 44 8.09 9.63 -6.38
C LEU A 44 8.93 10.87 -6.72
N LYS A 45 10.22 10.70 -7.01
CA LYS A 45 11.10 11.80 -7.45
C LYS A 45 10.79 12.30 -8.86
N SER A 46 10.33 11.42 -9.74
CA SER A 46 9.91 11.78 -11.10
C SER A 46 8.47 12.24 -11.18
N TYR A 47 7.66 11.95 -10.16
CA TYR A 47 6.27 12.34 -10.11
C TYR A 47 6.17 13.85 -9.89
N ASP A 48 5.59 14.53 -10.88
CA ASP A 48 5.27 15.94 -10.80
C ASP A 48 3.74 16.09 -10.66
N CYS A 49 3.30 16.83 -9.66
CA CYS A 49 1.87 17.01 -9.39
C CYS A 49 1.19 17.94 -10.41
N GLU A 50 1.95 18.86 -11.02
CA GLU A 50 1.42 19.82 -12.00
C GLU A 50 1.40 19.24 -13.43
N SER A 51 2.36 18.38 -13.74
CA SER A 51 2.53 17.80 -15.09
C SER A 51 2.16 16.31 -15.18
N GLY A 52 1.87 15.68 -14.05
CA GLY A 52 1.62 14.24 -13.95
C GLY A 52 0.26 13.83 -14.51
N SER A 53 0.21 12.65 -15.12
CA SER A 53 -1.06 12.11 -15.59
C SER A 53 -1.95 11.67 -14.41
N PRO A 54 -3.29 11.72 -14.55
CA PRO A 54 -4.19 11.15 -13.55
C PRO A 54 -3.86 9.69 -13.22
N GLU A 55 -3.35 8.94 -14.20
CA GLU A 55 -2.90 7.56 -14.04
C GLU A 55 -1.69 7.43 -13.11
N ASP A 56 -0.75 8.38 -13.16
CA ASP A 56 0.42 8.40 -12.27
C ASP A 56 -0.02 8.69 -10.82
N TYR A 57 -0.99 9.57 -10.63
CA TYR A 57 -1.57 9.84 -9.31
C TYR A 57 -2.27 8.60 -8.73
N LEU A 58 -3.06 7.91 -9.54
CA LEU A 58 -3.70 6.65 -9.14
C LEU A 58 -2.68 5.56 -8.81
N THR A 59 -1.60 5.48 -9.59
CA THR A 59 -0.48 4.55 -9.36
C THR A 59 0.22 4.88 -8.04
N LEU A 60 0.46 6.16 -7.75
CA LEU A 60 1.05 6.61 -6.49
C LEU A 60 0.20 6.17 -5.30
N ILE A 61 -1.11 6.44 -5.35
CA ILE A 61 -2.04 6.09 -4.28
C ILE A 61 -2.12 4.58 -4.06
N ASP A 62 -2.26 3.78 -5.13
CA ASP A 62 -2.30 2.31 -5.06
C ASP A 62 -1.01 1.78 -4.42
N TRP A 63 0.14 2.29 -4.85
CA TRP A 63 1.44 1.85 -4.34
C TRP A 63 1.65 2.22 -2.87
N GLU A 64 1.29 3.44 -2.46
CA GLU A 64 1.31 3.84 -1.04
C GLU A 64 0.40 2.96 -0.19
N CYS A 65 -0.81 2.66 -0.66
CA CYS A 65 -1.75 1.80 0.05
C CYS A 65 -1.20 0.38 0.24
N LEU A 66 -0.62 -0.22 -0.81
CA LEU A 66 0.02 -1.53 -0.74
C LEU A 66 1.20 -1.54 0.25
N MET A 67 2.03 -0.50 0.24
CA MET A 67 3.17 -0.36 1.14
C MET A 67 2.73 -0.18 2.59
N ASN A 68 1.71 0.64 2.84
CA ASN A 68 1.15 0.85 4.17
C ASN A 68 0.51 -0.43 4.71
N GLU A 69 -0.28 -1.15 3.91
CA GLU A 69 -0.89 -2.41 4.32
C GLU A 69 0.19 -3.47 4.62
N MET A 70 1.25 -3.55 3.81
CA MET A 70 2.41 -4.41 4.11
C MET A 70 3.09 -4.03 5.43
N LYS A 71 3.33 -2.73 5.68
CA LYS A 71 3.93 -2.24 6.92
C LYS A 71 3.04 -2.52 8.13
N LEU A 72 1.73 -2.30 8.04
CA LEU A 72 0.76 -2.57 9.09
C LEU A 72 0.72 -4.06 9.45
N ARG A 73 0.77 -4.95 8.46
CA ARG A 73 0.82 -6.40 8.70
C ARG A 73 2.14 -6.84 9.32
N LYS A 74 3.27 -6.28 8.86
CA LYS A 74 4.58 -6.53 9.48
C LYS A 74 4.66 -5.99 10.91
N GLY A 75 4.08 -4.82 11.17
CA GLY A 75 4.01 -4.20 12.50
C GLY A 75 3.11 -4.97 13.48
N ARG A 76 1.98 -5.51 13.01
CA ARG A 76 1.11 -6.41 13.79
C ARG A 76 1.78 -7.74 14.15
N GLY A 77 2.69 -8.24 13.30
CA GLY A 77 3.51 -9.41 13.62
C GLY A 77 4.53 -9.16 14.74
N LEU A 78 4.89 -7.90 15.00
CA LEU A 78 5.87 -7.50 16.01
C LEU A 78 5.22 -7.00 17.31
N SER A 79 3.91 -6.73 17.34
CA SER A 79 3.21 -6.20 18.51
C SER A 79 2.65 -7.25 19.47
N LEU A 80 2.90 -8.55 19.25
CA LEU A 80 2.34 -9.65 20.05
C LEU A 80 3.35 -10.32 20.99
N VAL A 81 4.50 -9.68 21.25
CA VAL A 81 5.46 -10.14 22.28
C VAL A 81 5.79 -9.00 23.25
N LYS A 82 4.88 -8.73 24.18
CA LYS A 82 5.18 -8.51 25.61
C LYS A 82 3.88 -8.24 26.40
N GLY A 83 2.99 -9.22 26.40
CA GLY A 83 2.13 -9.47 27.55
C GLY A 83 2.98 -10.00 28.70
N GLY A 84 3.85 -9.16 29.25
CA GLY A 84 4.60 -9.49 30.46
C GLY A 84 3.64 -9.48 31.64
N LYS A 85 3.13 -10.66 32.02
CA LYS A 85 2.46 -10.88 33.30
C LYS A 85 3.34 -10.31 34.42
N ARG A 86 3.01 -9.12 34.93
CA ARG A 86 3.46 -8.71 36.27
C ARG A 86 2.72 -9.60 37.27
N LYS A 87 3.38 -10.66 37.74
CA LYS A 87 2.97 -11.37 38.95
C LYS A 87 3.24 -10.46 40.16
N PRO A 88 2.34 -10.43 41.15
CA PRO A 88 2.47 -9.56 42.31
C PRO A 88 3.44 -10.18 43.33
N ARG A 89 4.30 -9.36 43.92
CA ARG A 89 4.73 -9.50 45.31
C ARG A 89 5.28 -8.17 45.82
#